data_AF-A0A916BPS8-F1
#
_entry.id   AF-A0A916BPS8-F1
#
_cell.length_a   1.000
_cell.length_b   1.000
_cell.length_c   1.000
_cell.angle_alpha   90.00
_cell.angle_beta   90.00
_cell.angle_gamma   90.00
#
_symmetry.space_group_name_H-M   'P 1'
#
loop_
_entity.id
_entity.type
_entity.pdbx_description
1 polymer ?
#
loop_
_entity_poly.entity_id
_entity_poly.type
_entity_poly.pdbx_seq_one_letter_code
_entity_poly.pdbx_strand_id
1 'polypeptide(L)' 'MTIPNYGALIHYDVIQGLRNLAKATSDERVNETAPALIETETDVKYQKKYANVWRKE' A
#
# COMPACT_ATOMS: atom_id res chain seq x y z
N MET A 1 -10.85 -17.73 -18.51
CA MET A 1 -11.18 -17.61 -17.08
C MET A 1 -10.00 -16.95 -16.38
N THR A 2 -10.08 -15.66 -16.07
CA THR A 2 -9.00 -14.95 -15.36
C THR A 2 -9.11 -15.25 -13.88
N ILE A 3 -8.10 -15.90 -13.31
CA ILE A 3 -7.98 -16.12 -11.87
C ILE A 3 -7.90 -14.74 -11.21
N PRO A 4 -8.68 -14.44 -10.16
CA PRO A 4 -8.54 -13.18 -9.43
C PRO A 4 -7.11 -13.04 -8.91
N ASN A 5 -6.50 -11.88 -9.12
CA ASN A 5 -5.21 -11.57 -8.51
C ASN A 5 -5.44 -11.26 -7.03
N TYR A 6 -5.51 -12.30 -6.20
CA TYR A 6 -5.68 -12.18 -4.75
C TYR A 6 -4.52 -11.42 -4.10
N GLY A 7 -3.30 -11.48 -4.68
CA GLY A 7 -2.14 -10.74 -4.19
C GLY A 7 -2.38 -9.22 -4.20
N ALA A 8 -3.06 -8.70 -5.21
CA ALA A 8 -3.38 -7.28 -5.28
C ALA A 8 -4.40 -6.80 -4.23
N LEU A 9 -5.28 -7.71 -3.74
CA LEU A 9 -6.19 -7.40 -2.65
C LEU A 9 -5.44 -7.34 -1.31
N ILE A 10 -4.57 -8.32 -1.08
CA ILE A 10 -3.72 -8.38 0.13
C ILE A 10 -2.80 -7.14 0.21
N HIS A 11 -2.10 -6.81 -0.87
CA HIS A 11 -1.24 -5.62 -0.92
C HIS A 11 -2.04 -4.34 -0.65
N TYR A 12 -3.25 -4.23 -1.21
CA TYR A 12 -4.11 -3.09 -0.96
C TYR A 12 -4.48 -2.95 0.52
N ASP A 13 -4.92 -4.04 1.15
CA ASP A 13 -5.34 -4.04 2.56
C ASP A 13 -4.16 -3.74 3.50
N VAL A 14 -2.97 -4.27 3.21
CA VAL A 14 -1.75 -3.95 3.96
C VAL A 14 -1.42 -2.46 3.88
N ILE A 15 -1.46 -1.87 2.69
CA ILE A 15 -1.17 -0.43 2.50
C ILE A 15 -2.21 0.44 3.21
N GLN A 16 -3.49 0.07 3.18
CA GLN A 16 -4.53 0.76 3.95
C GLN A 16 -4.30 0.64 5.47
N GLY A 17 -3.91 -0.54 5.94
CA GLY A 17 -3.57 -0.77 7.34
C GLY A 17 -2.40 0.10 7.80
N LEU A 18 -1.31 0.15 7.02
CA LEU A 18 -0.16 1.01 7.30
C LEU A 18 -0.54 2.49 7.34
N ARG A 19 -1.43 2.94 6.45
CA ARG A 19 -1.92 4.33 6.45
C ARG A 19 -2.68 4.65 7.73
N ASN A 20 -3.57 3.76 8.15
CA ASN A 20 -4.33 3.95 9.38
C ASN A 20 -3.40 3.95 10.60
N LEU A 21 -2.37 3.09 10.60
CA LEU A 21 -1.36 3.05 11.66
C LEU A 21 -0.53 4.34 11.70
N ALA A 22 -0.10 4.87 10.56
CA ALA A 22 0.62 6.15 10.48
C ALA A 22 -0.24 7.35 10.90
N LYS A 23 -1.57 7.26 10.74
CA LYS A 23 -2.49 8.28 11.26
C LYS A 23 -2.72 8.17 12.76
N ALA A 24 -2.77 6.95 13.28
CA ALA A 24 -2.99 6.68 14.69
C ALA A 24 -1.72 6.85 15.54
N THR A 25 -0.54 6.80 14.92
CA THR A 25 0.76 6.83 15.58
C THR A 25 1.68 7.84 14.91
N SER A 26 2.49 8.56 15.67
CA SER A 26 3.55 9.42 15.11
C SER A 26 4.84 8.63 14.79
N ASP A 27 4.72 7.33 14.46
CA ASP A 27 5.87 6.47 14.22
C ASP A 27 6.40 6.67 12.80
N GLU A 28 7.54 7.36 12.69
CA GLU A 28 8.19 7.67 11.41
C GLU A 28 8.57 6.41 10.62
N ARG A 29 8.79 5.26 11.29
CA ARG A 29 9.11 3.99 10.62
C ARG A 29 7.97 3.51 9.73
N VAL A 30 6.72 3.80 10.10
CA VAL A 30 5.54 3.45 9.28
C VAL A 30 5.50 4.32 8.03
N ASN A 31 5.93 5.58 8.13
CA ASN A 31 5.99 6.50 7.01
C ASN A 31 7.03 6.12 5.96
N GLU A 32 8.10 5.42 6.36
CA GLU A 32 9.12 4.89 5.45
C GLU A 32 8.75 3.51 4.87
N THR A 33 8.11 2.66 5.68
CA THR A 33 7.80 1.27 5.31
C THR A 33 6.78 1.19 4.17
N ALA A 34 5.73 2.03 4.19
CA ALA A 34 4.68 1.96 3.19
C ALA A 34 5.16 2.35 1.77
N PRO A 35 5.90 3.46 1.56
CA PRO A 35 6.51 3.77 0.27
C PRO A 35 7.44 2.66 -0.23
N ALA A 36 8.30 2.12 0.63
CA ALA A 36 9.22 1.04 0.25
C ALA A 36 8.46 -0.21 -0.21
N LEU A 37 7.37 -0.58 0.46
CA LEU A 37 6.52 -1.70 0.05
C LEU A 37 5.86 -1.46 -1.32
N ILE A 38 5.40 -0.23 -1.58
CA ILE A 38 4.78 0.15 -2.88
C ILE A 38 5.79 0.02 -4.02
N GLU A 39 7.05 0.39 -3.81
CA GLU A 39 8.11 0.29 -4.82
C GLU A 39 8.42 -1.16 -5.24
N THR A 40 8.14 -2.14 -4.39
CA THR A 40 8.31 -3.57 -4.72
C THR A 40 7.25 -4.12 -5.68
N GLU A 41 6.12 -3.41 -5.87
CA GLU A 41 5.06 -3.84 -6.78
C GLU A 41 5.47 -3.65 -8.24
N THR A 42 5.61 -4.77 -8.95
CA THR A 42 6.04 -4.79 -10.36
C THR A 42 4.94 -4.36 -11.33
N ASP A 43 3.66 -4.55 -10.97
CA ASP A 43 2.55 -4.10 -11.80
C ASP A 43 2.33 -2.59 -11.59
N VAL A 44 2.71 -1.80 -12.59
CA VAL A 44 2.59 -0.33 -12.62
C VAL A 44 1.16 0.15 -12.29
N LYS A 45 0.12 -0.61 -12.67
CA LYS A 45 -1.27 -0.27 -12.33
C LYS A 45 -1.50 -0.34 -10.83
N TYR A 46 -1.01 -1.40 -10.18
CA TYR A 46 -1.16 -1.60 -8.74
C TYR A 46 -0.23 -0.70 -7.93
N GLN A 47 1.01 -0.51 -8.36
CA GLN A 47 1.94 0.44 -7.76
C GLN A 47 1.34 1.85 -7.67
N LYS A 48 0.79 2.37 -8.79
CA LYS A 48 0.10 3.67 -8.81
C LYS A 48 -1.14 3.68 -7.92
N LYS A 49 -1.90 2.59 -7.90
CA LYS A 49 -3.09 2.46 -7.03
C LYS A 49 -2.70 2.58 -5.56
N TYR A 50 -1.65 1.89 -5.12
CA TYR A 50 -1.21 1.93 -3.72
C TYR A 50 -0.58 3.26 -3.34
N ALA A 51 0.21 3.88 -4.23
CA ALA A 51 0.72 5.24 -4.03
C ALA A 51 -0.41 6.26 -3.82
N ASN A 52 -1.51 6.12 -4.56
CA ASN A 52 -2.69 6.98 -4.40
C ASN A 52 -3.43 6.74 -3.08
N VAL A 53 -3.43 5.51 -2.56
CA VAL A 53 -3.97 5.23 -1.22
C VAL A 53 -3.14 5.96 -0.17
N TRP A 54 -1.82 5.83 -0.25
CA TRP A 54 -0.89 6.40 0.72
C TRP A 54 -0.94 7.93 0.76
N ARG A 55 -1.02 8.59 -0.41
CA ARG A 55 -1.03 10.06 -0.52
C ARG A 55 -2.36 10.73 -0.20
N LYS A 56 -3.47 10.00 -0.21
CA LYS A 56 -4.77 10.61 0.11
C LYS A 56 -4.83 10.93 1.60
N GLU A 57 -5.38 12.09 1.93
CA GLU A 57 -5.63 12.56 3.31
C GLU A 57 -6.84 11.89 3.96
#